data_AF-A0A0N5CAZ9-F1
#
_entry.id   AF-A0A0N5CAZ9-F1
#
_cell.length_a   1.000
_cell.length_b   1.000
_cell.length_c   1.000
_cell.angle_alpha   90.00
_cell.angle_beta   90.00
_cell.angle_gamma   90.00
#
_symmetry.space_group_name_H-M   'P 1'
#
loop_
_entity.id
_entity.type
_entity.pdbx_description
1 polymer ?
#
loop_
_entity_poly.entity_id
_entity_poly.type
_entity_poly.pdbx_seq_one_letter_code
_entity_poly.pdbx_strand_id
1 'polypeptide(L)'
;MATQLALFASIILPLFISWLGLYNQWIPEINRRLPVFFINSLGYIPFVVVGGLGMYALFSVAYGVATFNDCKEAQKELMDQVAEAKKELKKRKIIS
;
A
#
# COMPACT_ATOMS: atom_id res chain seq x y z
N MET A 1 -18.76 2.28 3.91
CA MET A 1 -18.09 3.21 2.96
C MET A 1 -17.80 4.57 3.62
N ALA A 2 -18.77 5.22 4.28
CA ALA A 2 -18.54 6.50 4.98
C ALA A 2 -17.52 6.43 6.14
N THR A 3 -17.44 5.30 6.86
CA THR A 3 -16.52 5.10 8.00
C THR A 3 -15.05 5.04 7.62
N GLN A 4 -14.72 4.41 6.48
CA GLN A 4 -13.33 4.32 6.01
C GLN A 4 -12.82 5.70 5.57
N LEU A 5 -13.65 6.45 4.85
CA LEU A 5 -13.32 7.81 4.41
C LEU A 5 -13.08 8.76 5.59
N ALA A 6 -13.89 8.64 6.65
CA ALA A 6 -13.72 9.43 7.87
C ALA A 6 -12.39 9.13 8.59
N LEU A 7 -11.94 7.87 8.61
CA LEU A 7 -10.66 7.48 9.21
C LEU A 7 -9.47 7.99 8.41
N PHE A 8 -9.52 7.92 7.08
CA PHE A 8 -8.45 8.49 6.25
C PHE A 8 -8.41 10.01 6.37
N ALA A 9 -9.57 10.67 6.37
CA ALA A 9 -9.65 12.11 6.53
C ALA A 9 -9.07 12.57 7.87
N SER A 10 -9.33 11.85 8.97
CA SER A 10 -8.82 12.24 10.29
C SER A 10 -7.29 12.22 10.40
N ILE A 11 -6.61 11.42 9.58
CA ILE A 11 -5.14 11.32 9.57
C ILE A 11 -4.53 12.25 8.51
N ILE A 12 -5.10 12.26 7.30
CA ILE A 12 -4.54 12.99 6.16
C ILE A 12 -4.70 14.51 6.34
N LEU A 13 -5.85 14.97 6.84
CA LEU A 13 -6.12 16.39 7.02
C LEU A 13 -5.12 17.08 7.98
N PRO A 14 -4.86 16.60 9.21
CA PRO A 14 -3.90 17.26 10.10
C PRO A 14 -2.46 17.19 9.55
N LEU A 15 -2.07 16.12 8.86
CA LEU A 15 -0.76 16.02 8.21
C LEU A 15 -0.60 17.06 7.10
N PHE A 16 -1.63 17.24 6.28
CA PHE A 16 -1.64 18.22 5.20
C PHE A 16 -1.66 19.65 5.73
N ILE A 17 -2.45 19.92 6.76
CA ILE A 17 -2.50 21.23 7.44
C ILE A 17 -1.16 21.57 8.08
N SER A 18 -0.52 20.60 8.74
CA SER A 18 0.81 20.76 9.33
C SER A 18 1.86 21.11 8.27
N TRP A 19 1.85 20.41 7.14
CA TRP A 19 2.75 20.71 6.01
C TRP A 19 2.51 22.11 5.43
N LEU A 20 1.25 22.50 5.21
CA LEU A 20 0.91 23.85 4.74
C LEU A 20 1.33 24.94 5.74
N GLY A 21 1.17 24.70 7.04
CA GLY A 21 1.60 25.62 8.09
C GLY A 21 3.12 25.82 8.10
N LEU A 22 3.89 24.75 7.86
CA LEU A 22 5.34 24.83 7.70
C LEU A 22 5.74 25.56 6.42
N TYR A 23 5.05 25.31 5.30
CA TYR A 23 5.30 25.98 4.02
C TYR A 23 5.03 27.49 4.09
N ASN A 24 3.95 27.91 4.77
CA ASN A 24 3.58 29.31 4.95
C ASN A 24 4.29 30.00 6.12
N GLN A 25 5.28 29.36 6.75
CA GLN A 25 6.05 29.89 7.89
C GLN A 25 5.16 30.43 9.03
N TRP A 26 4.04 29.76 9.33
CA TRP A 26 3.12 30.17 10.41
C TRP A 26 3.78 30.24 11.80
N ILE A 27 4.90 29.50 11.99
CA ILE A 27 5.64 29.47 13.26
C ILE A 27 7.09 29.90 12.97
N PRO A 28 7.43 31.19 13.16
CA PRO A 28 8.74 31.74 12.79
C PRO A 28 9.91 31.11 13.59
N GLU A 29 9.66 30.67 14.82
CA GLU A 29 10.65 30.09 15.73
C GLU A 29 11.17 28.73 15.25
N ILE A 30 10.30 27.93 14.63
CA ILE A 30 10.67 26.63 14.05
C ILE A 30 11.47 26.85 12.77
N ASN A 31 10.99 27.77 11.92
CA ASN A 31 11.63 28.08 10.64
C ASN A 31 13.06 28.62 10.83
N ARG A 32 13.31 29.41 11.89
CA ARG A 32 14.64 29.98 12.18
C ARG A 32 15.70 28.93 12.55
N ARG A 33 15.30 27.77 13.08
CA ARG A 33 16.22 26.69 13.45
C ARG A 33 16.48 25.68 12.33
N LEU A 34 15.69 25.71 11.26
CA LEU A 34 15.82 24.78 10.14
C LEU A 34 16.92 25.25 9.15
N PRO A 35 17.72 24.33 8.60
CA PRO A 35 18.68 24.66 7.55
C PRO A 35 17.97 25.21 6.30
N VAL A 36 18.55 26.22 5.66
CA VAL A 36 17.99 26.87 4.45
C VAL A 36 17.69 25.87 3.33
N PHE A 37 18.52 24.84 3.18
CA PHE A 37 18.30 23.74 2.23
C PHE A 37 16.95 23.03 2.46
N PHE A 38 16.59 22.77 3.72
CA PHE A 38 15.36 22.05 4.07
C PHE A 38 14.11 22.86 3.74
N ILE A 39 14.16 24.18 3.98
CA ILE A 39 13.07 25.10 3.65
C ILE A 39 12.84 25.15 2.14
N ASN A 40 13.92 25.17 1.35
CA ASN A 40 13.83 25.16 -0.10
C ASN A 40 13.29 23.84 -0.66
N SER A 41 13.57 22.72 0.01
CA SER A 41 13.09 21.39 -0.38
C SER A 41 11.67 21.06 0.10
N LEU A 42 11.08 21.88 0.98
CA LEU A 42 9.80 21.60 1.63
C LEU A 42 8.63 21.44 0.64
N GLY A 43 8.65 22.20 -0.46
CA GLY A 43 7.66 22.11 -1.53
C GLY A 43 7.74 20.81 -2.35
N TYR A 44 8.89 20.13 -2.35
CA TYR A 44 9.08 18.87 -3.08
C TYR A 44 8.67 17.63 -2.27
N ILE A 45 8.39 17.78 -0.96
CA ILE A 45 8.01 16.66 -0.08
C ILE A 45 6.84 15.83 -0.65
N PRO A 46 5.72 16.42 -1.10
CA PRO A 46 4.62 15.63 -1.65
C PRO A 46 5.02 14.81 -2.87
N PHE A 47 5.86 15.37 -3.75
CA PHE A 47 6.33 14.69 -4.95
C PHE A 47 7.25 13.51 -4.61
N VAL A 48 8.14 13.69 -3.64
CA VAL A 48 9.04 12.62 -3.17
C VAL A 48 8.24 11.50 -2.50
N VAL A 49 7.22 11.83 -1.71
CA VAL A 49 6.34 10.83 -1.06
C VAL A 49 5.58 10.01 -2.11
N VAL A 50 4.95 10.67 -3.08
CA VAL A 50 4.23 9.96 -4.16
C VAL A 50 5.18 9.12 -5.02
N GLY A 51 6.34 9.66 -5.38
CA GLY A 51 7.36 8.94 -6.14
C GLY A 51 7.88 7.71 -5.39
N GLY A 52 8.15 7.85 -4.09
CA GLY A 52 8.59 6.76 -3.22
C GLY A 52 7.52 5.67 -3.07
N LEU A 53 6.25 6.05 -2.88
CA LEU A 53 5.13 5.10 -2.82
C LEU A 53 4.92 4.39 -4.16
N GLY A 54 5.03 5.11 -5.29
CA GLY A 54 4.95 4.52 -6.62
C GLY A 54 6.08 3.51 -6.88
N MET A 55 7.29 3.85 -6.46
CA MET A 55 8.44 2.96 -6.56
C MET A 55 8.30 1.73 -5.65
N TYR A 56 7.83 1.92 -4.43
CA TYR A 56 7.50 0.81 -3.52
C TYR A 56 6.44 -0.11 -4.15
N ALA A 57 5.38 0.44 -4.74
CA ALA A 57 4.36 -0.35 -5.43
C ALA A 57 4.95 -1.13 -6.61
N LEU A 58 5.81 -0.51 -7.42
CA LEU A 58 6.50 -1.17 -8.52
C LEU A 58 7.39 -2.32 -8.02
N PHE A 59 8.20 -2.10 -6.98
CA PHE A 59 9.04 -3.13 -6.41
C PHE A 59 8.23 -4.26 -5.77
N SER A 60 7.12 -3.94 -5.09
CA SER A 60 6.22 -4.93 -4.50
C SER A 60 5.61 -5.84 -5.57
N VAL A 61 5.12 -5.25 -6.67
CA VAL A 61 4.59 -6.01 -7.80
C VAL A 61 5.69 -6.80 -8.49
N ALA A 62 6.85 -6.19 -8.77
CA ALA A 62 7.98 -6.88 -9.40
C ALA A 62 8.48 -8.05 -8.56
N TYR A 63 8.54 -7.90 -7.24
CA TYR A 63 8.89 -8.96 -6.30
C TYR A 63 7.82 -10.06 -6.27
N GLY A 64 6.53 -9.71 -6.27
CA GLY A 64 5.42 -10.66 -6.34
C GLY A 64 5.44 -11.49 -7.63
N VAL A 65 5.70 -10.83 -8.77
CA VAL A 65 5.85 -11.48 -10.08
C VAL A 65 7.09 -12.37 -10.10
N ALA A 66 8.25 -11.88 -9.64
CA ALA A 66 9.49 -12.65 -9.62
C ALA A 66 9.38 -13.88 -8.70
N THR A 67 8.64 -13.77 -7.60
CA THR A 67 8.46 -14.86 -6.62
C THR A 67 7.34 -15.83 -7.01
N PHE A 68 6.53 -15.53 -8.06
CA PHE A 68 5.35 -16.33 -8.44
C PHE A 68 4.51 -16.71 -7.20
N ASN A 69 4.36 -15.79 -6.26
CA ASN A 69 3.79 -16.07 -4.94
C ASN A 69 2.38 -16.68 -5.05
N ASP A 70 1.59 -16.18 -5.99
CA ASP A 70 0.21 -16.64 -6.22
C ASP A 70 0.10 -18.04 -6.83
N CYS A 71 1.12 -18.56 -7.53
CA CYS A 71 0.99 -19.84 -8.21
C CYS A 71 1.05 -21.04 -7.26
N LYS A 72 1.85 -21.00 -6.20
CA LYS A 72 1.94 -22.13 -5.25
C LYS A 72 0.69 -22.24 -4.38
N GLU A 73 0.18 -21.11 -3.91
CA GLU A 73 -1.02 -21.08 -3.09
C GLU A 73 -2.26 -21.41 -3.91
N ALA A 74 -2.43 -20.79 -5.08
CA ALA A 74 -3.54 -21.11 -5.98
C ALA A 74 -3.47 -22.56 -6.51
N GLN A 75 -2.27 -23.10 -6.78
CA GLN A 75 -2.12 -24.51 -7.17
C GLN A 75 -2.55 -25.45 -6.05
N LYS A 76 -2.18 -25.15 -4.80
CA LYS A 76 -2.55 -25.98 -3.65
C LYS A 76 -4.07 -25.97 -3.44
N GLU A 77 -4.68 -24.79 -3.48
CA GLU A 77 -6.13 -24.65 -3.34
C GLU A 77 -6.90 -25.36 -4.46
N LEU A 78 -6.42 -25.26 -5.71
CA LEU A 78 -6.98 -26.00 -6.85
C LEU A 78 -6.84 -27.52 -6.69
N MET A 79 -5.71 -28.01 -6.18
CA MET A 79 -5.48 -29.44 -5.96
C MET A 79 -6.35 -30.02 -4.85
N ASP A 80 -6.60 -29.25 -3.78
CA ASP A 80 -7.54 -29.64 -2.73
C ASP A 80 -8.98 -29.76 -3.27
N GLN A 81 -9.42 -28.81 -4.09
CA GLN A 81 -10.73 -28.87 -4.75
C GLN A 81 -10.84 -30.09 -5.70
N VAL A 82 -9.77 -30.40 -6.45
CA VAL A 82 -9.73 -31.61 -7.31
C VAL A 82 -9.79 -32.89 -6.49
N ALA A 83 -9.11 -32.96 -5.34
CA ALA A 83 -9.14 -34.12 -4.47
C ALA A 83 -10.54 -34.36 -3.89
N GLU A 84 -11.24 -33.28 -3.51
CA GLU A 84 -12.62 -33.34 -3.03
C GLU A 84 -13.60 -33.77 -4.13
N ALA A 85 -13.48 -33.19 -5.33
CA ALA A 85 -14.26 -33.61 -6.49
C ALA A 85 -14.04 -35.09 -6.84
N LYS A 86 -12.79 -35.58 -6.77
CA LYS A 86 -12.48 -37.00 -6.97
C LYS A 86 -13.14 -37.90 -5.92
N LYS A 87 -13.16 -37.50 -4.64
CA LYS A 87 -13.85 -38.25 -3.58
C LYS A 87 -15.35 -38.32 -3.83
N GLU A 88 -15.99 -37.21 -4.21
CA GLU A 88 -17.42 -37.16 -4.53
C GLU A 88 -17.76 -38.03 -5.74
N LEU A 89 -16.96 -37.97 -6.81
CA LEU A 89 -17.16 -38.82 -7.99
C LEU A 89 -16.97 -40.32 -7.70
N LYS A 90 -16.01 -40.68 -6.83
CA LYS A 90 -15.81 -42.06 -6.36
C LYS A 90 -16.98 -42.54 -5.49
N LYS A 91 -17.51 -41.68 -4.62
CA LYS A 91 -18.72 -41.94 -3.82
C LYS A 91 -19.95 -42.17 -4.71
N ARG A 92 -20.03 -41.44 -5.82
CA ARG A 92 -21.07 -41.61 -6.86
C ARG A 92 -20.82 -42.80 -7.80
N LYS A 93 -19.72 -43.56 -7.63
CA LYS A 93 -19.29 -44.69 -8.48
C LYS A 93 -19.13 -44.34 -9.96
N ILE A 94 -18.86 -43.07 -10.28
CA ILE A 94 -18.64 -42.60 -11.66
C ILE A 94 -17.20 -42.94 -12.11
N ILE A 95 -16.26 -42.94 -11.18
CA ILE A 95 -14.86 -43.32 -11.38
C ILE A 95 -14.40 -44.23 -10.23
N SER A 96 -13.55 -45.21 -10.53
CA SER A 96 -13.07 -46.25 -9.59
C SER A 96 -12.02 -45.74 -8.59
#